data_AF-A0A348UYR5-F1
#
_entry.id   AF-A0A348UYR5-F1
#
_cell.length_a   1.000
_cell.length_b   1.000
_cell.length_c   1.000
_cell.angle_alpha   90.00
_cell.angle_beta   90.00
_cell.angle_gamma   90.00
#
_symmetry.space_group_name_H-M   'P 1'
#
loop_
_entity.id
_entity.type
_entity.pdbx_description
1 polymer ?
#
loop_
_entity_poly.entity_id
_entity_poly.type
_entity_poly.pdbx_seq_one_letter_code
_entity_poly.pdbx_strand_id
1 'polypeptide(L)'
;SANFPGGCIFINLTVELSDQCPHLAAEVSDGFGRFKSMLRRFLEQERLAGALKESVDIDGAVEVVFSGLLGACVMYTADKSKPNLDRAMGALAAYLDNLCIT
;
A
#
# COMPACT_ATOMS: atom_id res chain seq x y z
N SER A 1 -25.70 14.19 -7.95
CA SER A 1 -24.47 13.41 -8.20
C SER A 1 -23.33 14.12 -7.50
N ALA A 2 -22.61 13.45 -6.61
CA ALA A 2 -21.45 14.03 -5.94
C ALA A 2 -20.24 13.95 -6.86
N ASN A 3 -19.66 15.10 -7.21
CA ASN A 3 -18.40 15.17 -7.95
C ASN A 3 -17.27 14.89 -6.97
N PHE A 4 -16.65 13.71 -7.06
CA PHE A 4 -15.42 13.43 -6.33
C PHE A 4 -14.25 14.10 -7.07
N PRO A 5 -13.48 14.98 -6.42
CA PRO A 5 -12.31 15.58 -7.05
C PRO A 5 -11.31 14.50 -7.45
N GLY A 6 -10.83 14.56 -8.70
CA GLY A 6 -9.86 13.62 -9.25
C GLY A 6 -8.52 13.70 -8.50
N GLY A 7 -8.09 12.56 -7.95
CA GLY A 7 -6.87 12.39 -7.18
C GLY A 7 -6.85 10.98 -6.57
N CYS A 8 -5.77 10.60 -5.87
CA CYS A 8 -5.79 9.36 -5.12
C CYS A 8 -6.91 9.42 -4.08
N ILE A 9 -7.94 8.57 -4.25
CA ILE A 9 -9.11 8.47 -3.36
C ILE A 9 -8.67 8.37 -1.89
N PHE A 10 -7.50 7.81 -1.59
CA PHE A 10 -7.03 7.56 -0.23
C PHE A 10 -6.70 8.81 0.61
N ILE A 11 -6.49 9.99 0.01
CA ILE A 11 -6.04 11.19 0.74
C ILE A 11 -7.20 12.07 1.19
N ASN A 12 -8.14 12.36 0.28
CA ASN A 12 -9.35 13.12 0.64
C ASN A 12 -10.30 12.29 1.51
N LEU A 13 -10.13 10.96 1.59
CA LEU A 13 -11.10 10.10 2.26
C LEU A 13 -10.83 9.85 3.75
N THR A 14 -9.60 9.69 4.23
CA THR A 14 -9.45 9.05 5.56
C THR A 14 -9.61 10.01 6.75
N VAL A 15 -9.24 11.30 6.59
CA VAL A 15 -9.42 12.33 7.63
C VAL A 15 -10.76 13.05 7.49
N GLU A 16 -11.21 13.31 6.26
CA GLU A 16 -12.49 14.02 6.03
C GLU A 16 -13.72 13.09 6.09
N LEU A 17 -13.63 11.79 5.70
CA LEU A 17 -14.78 10.89 5.83
C LEU A 17 -15.02 10.38 7.26
N SER A 18 -14.01 10.25 8.12
CA SER A 18 -14.26 9.76 9.48
C SER A 18 -15.26 10.66 10.21
N ASP A 19 -15.18 11.96 9.94
CA ASP A 19 -16.01 12.98 10.58
C ASP A 19 -17.29 13.28 9.79
N GLN A 20 -17.26 13.17 8.46
CA GLN A 20 -18.42 13.54 7.61
C GLN A 20 -19.27 12.34 7.17
N CYS A 21 -18.67 11.15 6.98
CA CYS A 21 -19.28 9.98 6.35
C CYS A 21 -18.71 8.65 6.91
N PRO A 22 -19.00 8.31 8.18
CA PRO A 22 -18.35 7.19 8.89
C PRO A 22 -18.56 5.82 8.22
N HIS A 23 -19.69 5.61 7.52
CA HIS A 23 -19.95 4.37 6.79
C HIS A 23 -18.99 4.18 5.61
N LEU A 24 -18.63 5.24 4.89
CA LEU A 24 -17.65 5.16 3.80
C LEU A 24 -16.24 4.95 4.34
N ALA A 25 -15.90 5.56 5.47
CA ALA A 25 -14.62 5.32 6.13
C ALA A 25 -14.45 3.85 6.55
N ALA A 26 -15.53 3.21 7.02
CA ALA A 26 -15.53 1.78 7.34
C ALA A 26 -15.27 0.90 6.10
N GLU A 27 -15.93 1.18 4.97
CA GLU A 27 -15.72 0.45 3.71
C GLU A 27 -14.28 0.61 3.18
N VAL A 28 -13.71 1.80 3.30
CA VAL A 28 -12.29 2.03 2.93
C VAL A 28 -11.35 1.23 3.83
N SER A 29 -11.61 1.22 5.14
CA SER A 29 -10.84 0.43 6.10
C SER A 29 -10.91 -1.07 5.82
N ASP A 30 -12.09 -1.59 5.47
CA ASP A 30 -12.25 -2.98 5.01
C ASP A 30 -11.43 -3.23 3.74
N GLY A 31 -11.51 -2.31 2.77
CA GLY A 31 -10.69 -2.36 1.55
C GLY A 31 -9.19 -2.43 1.84
N PHE A 32 -8.70 -1.66 2.82
CA PHE A 32 -7.30 -1.74 3.28
C PHE A 32 -6.97 -3.09 3.88
N GLY A 33 -7.82 -3.62 4.77
CA GLY A 33 -7.63 -4.95 5.36
C GLY A 33 -7.58 -6.06 4.31
N ARG A 34 -8.47 -6.01 3.31
CA ARG A 34 -8.50 -6.96 2.19
C ARG A 34 -7.28 -6.83 1.28
N PHE A 35 -6.81 -5.61 1.01
CA PHE A 35 -5.61 -5.40 0.21
C PHE A 35 -4.36 -5.93 0.94
N LYS A 36 -4.20 -5.63 2.24
CA LYS A 36 -3.13 -6.20 3.07
C LYS A 36 -3.18 -7.73 3.09
N SER A 37 -4.37 -8.32 3.22
CA SER A 37 -4.56 -9.78 3.16
C SER A 37 -4.11 -10.37 1.83
N MET A 38 -4.31 -9.65 0.71
CA MET A 38 -3.82 -10.07 -0.60
C MET A 38 -2.28 -10.03 -0.67
N LEU A 39 -1.65 -8.96 -0.18
CA LEU A 39 -0.18 -8.85 -0.11
C LEU A 39 0.42 -9.96 0.76
N ARG A 40 -0.16 -10.22 1.93
CA ARG A 40 0.23 -11.31 2.81
C ARG A 40 0.22 -12.64 2.08
N ARG A 41 -0.88 -12.94 1.37
CA ARG A 41 -1.03 -14.19 0.63
C ARG A 41 0.08 -14.38 -0.40
N PHE A 42 0.49 -13.33 -1.12
CA PHE A 42 1.59 -13.42 -2.08
C PHE A 42 2.92 -13.73 -1.39
N LEU A 43 3.24 -13.04 -0.29
CA LEU A 43 4.47 -13.31 0.46
C LEU A 43 4.49 -14.72 1.07
N GLU A 44 3.34 -15.20 1.58
CA GLU A 44 3.22 -16.59 2.06
C GLU A 44 3.45 -17.61 0.95
N GLN A 45 2.95 -17.35 -0.27
CA GLN A 45 3.18 -18.22 -1.43
C GLN A 45 4.68 -18.30 -1.78
N GLU A 46 5.38 -17.16 -1.79
CA GLU A 46 6.81 -17.12 -2.05
C GLU A 46 7.63 -17.80 -0.93
N ARG A 47 7.19 -17.69 0.34
CA ARG A 47 7.80 -18.44 1.44
C ARG A 47 7.63 -19.95 1.27
N LEU A 48 6.44 -20.41 0.90
CA LEU A 48 6.17 -21.83 0.63
C LEU A 48 6.94 -22.35 -0.58
N ALA A 49 7.21 -21.50 -1.56
CA ALA A 49 8.05 -21.81 -2.71
C ALA A 49 9.56 -21.81 -2.37
N GLY A 50 9.95 -21.43 -1.15
CA GLY A 50 11.35 -21.33 -0.74
C GLY A 50 12.08 -20.12 -1.33
N ALA A 51 11.36 -19.10 -1.82
CA ALA A 51 11.93 -17.91 -2.43
C ALA A 51 12.24 -16.80 -1.42
N LEU A 52 11.57 -16.79 -0.26
CA LEU A 52 11.81 -15.83 0.83
C LEU A 52 12.75 -16.37 1.90
N LYS A 53 13.59 -15.50 2.47
CA LYS A 53 14.41 -15.83 3.64
C LYS A 53 13.51 -16.28 4.80
N GLU A 54 13.90 -17.33 5.52
CA GLU A 54 13.10 -17.85 6.65
C GLU A 54 12.86 -16.81 7.76
N SER A 55 13.78 -15.84 7.90
CA SER A 55 13.70 -14.77 8.89
C SER A 55 12.74 -13.63 8.53
N VAL A 56 12.05 -13.69 7.39
CA VAL A 56 11.13 -12.62 6.96
C VAL A 56 9.90 -12.61 7.85
N ASP A 57 9.68 -11.48 8.53
CA ASP A 57 8.39 -11.14 9.12
C ASP A 57 7.44 -10.69 8.01
N ILE A 58 6.52 -11.58 7.63
CA ILE A 58 5.56 -11.33 6.56
C ILE A 58 4.61 -10.18 6.93
N ASP A 59 4.14 -10.11 8.18
CA ASP A 59 3.20 -9.06 8.58
C ASP A 59 3.88 -7.69 8.56
N GLY A 60 5.10 -7.61 9.08
CA GLY A 60 5.93 -6.41 8.97
C GLY A 60 6.16 -5.99 7.51
N ALA A 61 6.47 -6.94 6.62
CA ALA A 61 6.66 -6.66 5.21
C ALA A 61 5.39 -6.14 4.51
N VAL A 62 4.22 -6.69 4.85
CA VAL A 62 2.93 -6.20 4.35
C VAL A 62 2.70 -4.76 4.76
N GLU A 63 2.95 -4.41 6.03
CA GLU A 63 2.77 -3.05 6.52
C GLU A 63 3.72 -2.04 5.84
N VAL A 64 4.98 -2.42 5.63
CA VAL A 64 5.96 -1.59 4.92
C VAL A 64 5.52 -1.33 3.48
N VAL A 65 5.14 -2.39 2.75
CA VAL A 65 4.73 -2.26 1.34
C VAL A 65 3.44 -1.44 1.23
N PHE A 66 2.42 -1.77 2.02
CA PHE A 66 1.15 -1.07 1.99
C PHE A 66 1.30 0.42 2.34
N SER A 67 2.02 0.74 3.43
CA SER A 67 2.23 2.12 3.85
C SER A 67 3.07 2.90 2.83
N GLY A 68 4.07 2.25 2.23
CA GLY A 68 4.88 2.84 1.17
C GLY A 68 4.08 3.18 -0.08
N LEU A 69 3.15 2.30 -0.50
CA LEU A 69 2.24 2.57 -1.62
C LEU A 69 1.33 3.77 -1.32
N LEU A 70 0.76 3.85 -0.12
CA LEU A 70 -0.03 5.01 0.30
C LEU A 70 0.80 6.29 0.27
N GLY A 71 2.01 6.26 0.83
CA GLY A 71 2.94 7.40 0.80
C GLY A 71 3.29 7.84 -0.62
N ALA A 72 3.55 6.89 -1.53
CA ALA A 72 3.83 7.18 -2.93
C ALA A 72 2.64 7.88 -3.61
N CYS A 73 1.41 7.42 -3.34
CA CYS A 73 0.20 8.09 -3.83
C CYS A 73 0.04 9.52 -3.30
N VAL A 74 0.38 9.74 -2.02
CA VAL A 74 0.38 11.08 -1.40
C VAL A 74 1.36 12.00 -2.07
N MET A 75 2.62 11.58 -2.16
CA MET A 75 3.68 12.39 -2.75
C MET A 75 3.38 12.72 -4.21
N TYR A 76 2.96 11.72 -5.01
CA TYR A 76 2.60 11.95 -6.40
C TYR A 76 1.38 12.87 -6.55
N THR A 77 0.42 12.82 -5.62
CA THR A 77 -0.72 13.74 -5.67
C THR A 77 -0.29 15.19 -5.43
N ALA A 78 0.70 15.41 -4.57
CA ALA A 78 1.22 16.73 -4.25
C ALA A 78 2.09 17.32 -5.38
N ASP A 79 2.98 16.54 -5.97
CA ASP A 79 4.00 17.05 -6.91
C ASP A 79 3.76 16.68 -8.39
N LYS A 80 2.89 15.68 -8.66
CA LYS A 80 2.65 15.10 -10.00
C LYS A 80 3.93 14.63 -10.71
N SER A 81 4.99 14.34 -9.95
CA SER A 81 6.32 14.02 -10.46
C SER A 81 6.44 12.53 -10.74
N LYS A 82 6.41 12.15 -12.02
CA LYS A 82 6.70 10.78 -12.45
C LYS A 82 8.08 10.28 -11.98
N PRO A 83 9.18 11.06 -12.07
CA PRO A 83 10.47 10.62 -11.55
C PRO A 83 10.47 10.30 -10.04
N ASN A 84 9.70 11.03 -9.24
CA ASN A 84 9.60 10.76 -7.79
C ASN A 84 8.76 9.50 -7.52
N LEU A 85 7.66 9.32 -8.25
CA LEU A 85 6.86 8.10 -8.19
C LEU A 85 7.68 6.86 -8.58
N ASP A 86 8.41 6.93 -9.70
CA ASP A 86 9.27 5.83 -10.16
C ASP A 86 10.35 5.50 -9.12
N ARG A 87 10.91 6.52 -8.43
CA ARG A 87 11.86 6.31 -7.33
C ARG A 87 11.23 5.63 -6.11
N ALA A 88 10.01 6.02 -5.72
CA ALA A 88 9.29 5.40 -4.62
C ALA A 88 8.95 3.93 -4.95
N MET A 89 8.49 3.66 -6.17
CA MET A 89 8.21 2.30 -6.62
C MET A 89 9.49 1.45 -6.68
N GLY A 90 10.59 2.02 -7.18
CA GLY A 90 11.89 1.34 -7.18
C GLY A 90 12.39 0.99 -5.78
N ALA A 91 12.18 1.86 -4.80
CA ALA A 91 12.53 1.59 -3.41
C ALA A 91 11.71 0.44 -2.80
N LEU A 92 10.40 0.36 -3.11
CA LEU A 92 9.55 -0.74 -2.66
C LEU A 92 9.90 -2.07 -3.33
N ALA A 93 10.21 -2.04 -4.62
CA ALA A 93 10.69 -3.21 -5.34
C ALA A 93 12.02 -3.71 -4.74
N ALA A 94 12.99 -2.82 -4.54
CA ALA A 94 14.26 -3.16 -3.92
C ALA A 94 14.10 -3.68 -2.49
N TYR A 95 13.13 -3.16 -1.72
CA TYR A 95 12.79 -3.71 -0.41
C TYR A 95 12.32 -5.17 -0.52
N LEU A 96 11.39 -5.47 -1.43
CA LEU A 96 10.91 -6.83 -1.67
C LEU A 96 12.02 -7.78 -2.15
N ASP A 97 12.87 -7.33 -3.07
CA ASP A 97 14.01 -8.10 -3.56
C ASP A 97 14.97 -8.48 -2.41
N ASN A 98 15.15 -7.59 -1.43
CA ASN A 98 15.97 -7.86 -0.26
C ASN A 98 15.35 -8.90 0.70
N LEU A 99 14.06 -9.21 0.59
CA LEU A 99 13.41 -10.29 1.36
C LEU A 99 13.67 -11.67 0.72
N CYS A 100 13.91 -11.70 -0.58
CA CYS A 100 14.19 -12.92 -1.33
C CYS A 100 15.59 -13.46 -0.98
N ILE A 101 15.77 -14.78 -1.16
CA ILE A 101 17.04 -15.47 -0.82
C ILE A 101 18.20 -15.08 -1.75
N THR A 102 17.90 -14.51 -2.92
CA THR A 102 18.80 -14.31 -4.08
C THR A 102 19.24 -15.61 -4.74
#